data_AF-A0A3D3NVP4-F1
#
_entry.id   AF-A0A3D3NVP4-F1
#
_cell.length_a   1.000
_cell.length_b   1.000
_cell.length_c   1.000
_cell.angle_alpha   90.00
_cell.angle_beta   90.00
_cell.angle_gamma   90.00
#
_symmetry.space_group_name_H-M   'P 1'
#
loop_
_entity.id
_entity.type
_entity.pdbx_description
1 polymer ?
#
loop_
_entity_poly.entity_id
_entity_poly.type
_entity_poly.pdbx_seq_one_letter_code
_entity_poly.pdbx_strand_id
1 'polypeptide(L)'
;GGSIRQPAALCGCVGLKPTYGRVSRYGLVAFASSLDQIGPLTRTVEDAALLLNHLCGKDARDSTSLDAEAPDFTAALGRDIKGLRIGLPKEYFIEGIHAGVSASVKAAVERLAALGAELVEVSLPHTDLGVATY
;
A
#
# COMPACT_ATOMS: atom_id res chain seq x y z
N GLY A 1 4.86 9.61 5.29
CA GLY A 1 4.79 8.57 6.35
C GLY A 1 4.84 7.16 5.78
N GLY A 2 5.77 6.32 6.25
CA GLY A 2 6.05 4.96 5.74
C GLY A 2 6.05 3.86 6.81
N SER A 3 5.61 4.15 8.03
CA SER A 3 5.89 3.37 9.25
C SER A 3 5.28 1.96 9.33
N ILE A 4 4.44 1.57 8.36
CA ILE A 4 3.98 0.18 8.19
C ILE A 4 4.75 -0.51 7.07
N ARG A 5 4.81 0.14 5.89
CA ARG A 5 5.40 -0.44 4.67
C ARG A 5 6.92 -0.61 4.77
N GLN A 6 7.61 0.36 5.38
CA GLN A 6 9.06 0.33 5.50
C GLN A 6 9.55 -0.80 6.43
N PRO A 7 9.04 -0.97 7.67
CA PRO A 7 9.47 -2.10 8.50
C PRO A 7 9.04 -3.45 7.91
N ALA A 8 7.89 -3.52 7.22
CA ALA A 8 7.49 -4.72 6.50
C ALA A 8 8.51 -5.13 5.42
N ALA A 9 8.97 -4.15 4.64
CA ALA A 9 10.01 -4.37 3.63
C ALA A 9 11.34 -4.80 4.25
N LEU A 10 11.74 -4.22 5.39
CA LEU A 10 12.97 -4.58 6.09
C LEU A 10 12.91 -5.97 6.76
N CYS A 11 11.74 -6.40 7.21
CA CYS A 11 11.54 -7.65 7.92
C CYS A 11 11.01 -8.79 7.04
N GLY A 12 10.82 -8.56 5.74
CA GLY A 12 10.36 -9.58 4.79
C GLY A 12 8.93 -10.07 5.07
N CYS A 13 8.04 -9.18 5.51
CA CYS A 13 6.64 -9.50 5.78
C CYS A 13 5.68 -8.60 4.98
N VAL A 14 4.38 -8.86 5.07
CA VAL A 14 3.35 -8.08 4.39
C VAL A 14 2.90 -6.94 5.31
N GLY A 15 3.04 -5.70 4.85
CA GLY A 15 2.56 -4.51 5.55
C GLY A 15 1.67 -3.65 4.65
N LEU A 16 0.44 -3.41 5.07
CA LEU A 16 -0.55 -2.67 4.29
C LEU A 16 -1.05 -1.46 5.06
N LYS A 17 -0.93 -0.28 4.45
CA LYS A 17 -1.55 0.96 4.95
C LYS A 17 -2.81 1.23 4.10
N PRO A 18 -4.02 1.12 4.64
CA PRO A 18 -5.23 1.30 3.85
C PRO A 18 -5.44 2.76 3.46
N THR A 19 -6.50 3.02 2.68
CA THR A 19 -7.01 4.37 2.42
C THR A 19 -7.21 5.12 3.74
N TYR A 20 -6.84 6.41 3.78
CA TYR A 20 -7.09 7.25 4.94
C TYR A 20 -8.58 7.25 5.30
N GLY A 21 -8.89 7.11 6.59
CA GLY A 21 -10.26 7.00 7.09
C GLY A 21 -10.88 5.60 6.97
N ARG A 22 -10.26 4.62 6.31
CA ARG A 22 -10.84 3.28 6.18
C ARG A 22 -10.88 2.51 7.51
N VAL A 23 -9.89 2.76 8.38
CA VAL A 23 -9.80 2.30 9.76
C VAL A 23 -9.87 3.52 10.66
N SER A 24 -10.72 3.47 11.69
CA SER A 24 -10.86 4.54 12.68
C SER A 24 -9.54 4.84 13.38
N ARG A 25 -9.28 6.12 13.64
CA ARG A 25 -8.16 6.60 14.45
C ARG A 25 -8.56 6.83 15.91
N TYR A 26 -9.82 6.58 16.28
CA TYR A 26 -10.25 6.71 17.68
C TYR A 26 -9.47 5.72 18.57
N GLY A 27 -8.75 6.25 19.56
CA GLY A 27 -7.87 5.47 20.43
C GLY A 27 -6.41 5.34 19.96
N LEU A 28 -6.09 5.80 18.73
CA LEU A 28 -4.70 5.96 18.29
C LEU A 28 -4.09 7.21 18.93
N VAL A 29 -2.92 7.08 19.54
CA VAL A 29 -2.12 8.24 19.94
C VAL A 29 -1.63 8.94 18.67
N ALA A 30 -2.14 10.13 18.42
CA ALA A 30 -1.90 10.86 17.17
C ALA A 30 -0.44 11.32 17.05
N PHE A 31 0.08 11.26 15.83
CA PHE A 31 1.34 11.90 15.45
C PHE A 31 1.09 12.95 14.37
N ALA A 32 0.53 12.56 13.22
CA ALA A 32 0.15 13.46 12.14
C ALA A 32 -1.28 13.15 11.71
N SER A 33 -2.27 13.87 12.27
CA SER A 33 -3.69 13.48 12.15
C SER A 33 -4.21 13.33 10.72
N SER A 34 -3.69 14.10 9.76
CA SER A 34 -4.08 14.02 8.34
C SER A 34 -3.41 12.86 7.57
N LEU A 35 -2.52 12.11 8.21
CA LEU A 35 -1.63 11.14 7.57
C LEU A 35 -1.63 9.78 8.30
N ASP A 36 -1.92 9.79 9.60
CA ASP A 36 -2.00 8.62 10.45
C ASP A 36 -3.05 7.64 9.93
N GLN A 37 -2.68 6.37 9.85
CA GLN A 37 -3.61 5.32 9.49
C GLN A 37 -3.12 3.98 10.05
N ILE A 38 -3.98 3.30 10.81
CA ILE A 38 -3.73 1.93 11.28
C ILE A 38 -3.80 0.96 10.09
N GLY A 39 -2.95 -0.06 10.09
CA GLY A 39 -2.96 -1.13 9.11
C GLY A 39 -2.18 -2.36 9.58
N PRO A 40 -2.43 -3.54 8.98
CA PRO A 40 -1.88 -4.80 9.46
C PRO A 40 -0.42 -5.05 9.02
N LEU A 41 0.28 -5.82 9.85
CA LEU A 41 1.55 -6.50 9.56
C LEU A 41 1.34 -8.00 9.71
N THR A 42 1.58 -8.78 8.65
CA THR A 42 1.25 -10.22 8.59
C THR A 42 2.28 -10.99 7.77
N ARG A 43 2.19 -12.33 7.76
CA ARG A 43 3.06 -13.17 6.95
C ARG A 43 2.57 -13.34 5.51
N THR A 44 1.27 -13.28 5.28
CA THR A 44 0.66 -13.54 3.97
C THR A 44 -0.28 -12.39 3.56
N VAL A 45 -0.52 -12.26 2.25
CA VAL A 45 -1.48 -11.27 1.73
C VAL A 45 -2.91 -11.61 2.14
N GLU A 46 -3.23 -12.89 2.25
CA GLU A 46 -4.53 -13.38 2.71
C GLU A 46 -4.81 -12.97 4.17
N ASP A 47 -3.84 -13.16 5.07
CA ASP A 47 -3.95 -12.72 6.48
C ASP A 47 -4.19 -11.21 6.56
N ALA A 48 -3.47 -10.42 5.75
CA ALA A 48 -3.67 -8.97 5.69
C ALA A 48 -5.09 -8.61 5.25
N ALA A 49 -5.63 -9.27 4.23
CA ALA A 49 -6.98 -9.05 3.73
C ALA A 49 -8.04 -9.42 4.78
N LEU A 50 -7.87 -10.55 5.47
CA LEU A 50 -8.76 -10.96 6.57
C LEU A 50 -8.77 -9.94 7.70
N LEU A 51 -7.60 -9.43 8.12
CA LEU A 51 -7.54 -8.41 9.15
C LEU A 51 -8.20 -7.10 8.69
N LEU A 52 -8.04 -6.70 7.42
CA LEU A 52 -8.72 -5.50 6.92
C LEU A 52 -10.24 -5.62 6.95
N ASN A 53 -10.82 -6.80 6.66
CA ASN A 53 -12.26 -7.02 6.80
C ASN A 53 -12.77 -6.76 8.23
N HIS A 54 -11.93 -6.97 9.25
CA HIS A 54 -12.29 -6.75 10.65
C HIS A 54 -11.98 -5.33 11.15
N LEU A 55 -10.92 -4.71 10.62
CA LEU A 55 -10.47 -3.38 11.06
C LEU A 55 -11.22 -2.23 10.37
N CYS A 56 -11.67 -2.44 9.14
CA CYS A 56 -12.22 -1.37 8.31
C CYS A 56 -13.70 -1.13 8.59
N GLY A 57 -14.11 0.14 8.71
CA GLY A 57 -15.50 0.50 8.91
C GLY A 57 -15.69 1.92 9.42
N LYS A 58 -16.93 2.42 9.32
CA LYS A 58 -17.33 3.70 9.87
C LYS A 58 -17.29 3.66 11.40
N ASP A 59 -16.74 4.69 12.04
CA ASP A 59 -16.78 4.87 13.49
C ASP A 59 -17.35 6.25 13.82
N ALA A 60 -18.45 6.29 14.58
CA ALA A 60 -19.10 7.53 14.99
C ALA A 60 -18.21 8.42 15.89
N ARG A 61 -17.15 7.84 16.49
CA ARG A 61 -16.22 8.57 17.38
C ARG A 61 -15.02 9.15 16.63
N ASP A 62 -14.89 8.87 15.33
CA ASP A 62 -13.88 9.45 14.46
C ASP A 62 -14.56 10.14 13.27
N SER A 63 -14.58 11.47 13.30
CA SER A 63 -15.17 12.30 12.24
C SER A 63 -14.47 12.14 10.87
N THR A 64 -13.24 11.62 10.86
CA THR A 64 -12.46 11.37 9.64
C THR A 64 -12.60 9.95 9.10
N SER A 65 -13.29 9.06 9.84
CA SER A 65 -13.59 7.72 9.35
C SER A 65 -14.52 7.80 8.13
N LEU A 66 -14.18 7.05 7.09
CA LEU A 66 -14.87 7.08 5.81
C LEU A 66 -16.27 6.48 5.98
N ASP A 67 -17.29 7.24 5.56
CA ASP A 67 -18.67 6.77 5.51
C ASP A 67 -18.94 6.08 4.16
N ALA A 68 -18.28 4.95 3.97
CA ALA A 68 -18.44 4.09 2.82
C ALA A 68 -18.28 2.64 3.25
N GLU A 69 -19.12 1.76 2.69
CA GLU A 69 -19.01 0.33 2.92
C GLU A 69 -17.60 -0.16 2.60
N ALA A 70 -17.04 -0.96 3.50
CA ALA A 70 -15.77 -1.62 3.25
C ALA A 70 -16.04 -2.78 2.29
N PRO A 71 -15.33 -2.88 1.16
CA PRO A 71 -15.44 -4.07 0.33
C PRO A 71 -14.90 -5.28 1.12
N ASP A 72 -15.35 -6.48 0.75
CA ASP A 72 -14.67 -7.69 1.18
C ASP A 72 -13.28 -7.75 0.52
N PHE A 73 -12.24 -7.53 1.31
CA PHE A 73 -10.85 -7.52 0.86
C PHE A 73 -10.35 -8.92 0.45
N THR A 74 -11.06 -9.99 0.81
CA THR A 74 -10.73 -11.37 0.42
C THR A 74 -11.32 -11.77 -0.93
N ALA A 75 -12.35 -11.06 -1.40
CA ALA A 75 -13.12 -11.43 -2.61
C ALA A 75 -12.28 -11.47 -3.90
N ALA A 76 -11.12 -10.78 -3.93
CA ALA A 76 -10.24 -10.75 -5.09
C ALA A 76 -9.06 -11.74 -5.00
N LEU A 77 -8.87 -12.43 -3.87
CA LEU A 77 -7.76 -13.36 -3.70
C LEU A 77 -7.86 -14.53 -4.69
N GLY A 78 -6.72 -14.95 -5.23
CA GLY A 78 -6.63 -16.06 -6.18
C GLY A 78 -7.08 -15.75 -7.62
N ARG A 79 -7.63 -14.56 -7.88
CA ARG A 79 -7.94 -14.12 -9.25
C ARG A 79 -6.66 -13.86 -10.05
N ASP A 80 -6.73 -14.11 -11.36
CA ASP A 80 -5.64 -13.70 -12.26
C ASP A 80 -5.60 -12.17 -12.42
N ILE A 81 -4.47 -11.69 -12.95
CA ILE A 81 -4.19 -10.27 -13.17
C ILE A 81 -4.09 -9.93 -14.66
N LYS A 82 -4.67 -10.76 -15.55
CA LYS A 82 -4.57 -10.56 -16.99
C LYS A 82 -5.27 -9.26 -17.40
N GLY A 83 -4.56 -8.41 -18.13
CA GLY A 83 -5.05 -7.07 -18.53
C GLY A 83 -5.03 -6.03 -17.41
N LEU A 84 -4.52 -6.36 -16.21
CA LEU A 84 -4.34 -5.37 -15.15
C LEU A 84 -3.26 -4.37 -15.55
N ARG A 85 -3.60 -3.08 -15.62
CA ARG A 85 -2.65 -2.01 -15.94
C ARG A 85 -1.86 -1.61 -14.70
N ILE A 86 -0.53 -1.72 -14.76
CA ILE A 86 0.39 -1.38 -13.66
C ILE A 86 1.25 -0.18 -14.09
N GLY A 87 1.06 0.94 -13.41
CA GLY A 87 1.88 2.15 -13.60
C GLY A 87 3.28 1.97 -13.01
N LEU A 88 4.32 2.29 -13.77
CA LEU A 88 5.72 2.33 -13.36
C LEU A 88 6.21 3.79 -13.38
N PRO A 89 6.21 4.50 -12.24
CA PRO A 89 6.70 5.87 -12.17
C PRO A 89 8.20 5.96 -12.44
N LYS A 90 8.61 6.81 -13.39
CA LYS A 90 10.04 7.08 -13.67
C LYS A 90 10.79 7.53 -12.43
N GLU A 91 10.13 8.36 -11.62
CA GLU A 91 10.67 9.01 -10.44
C GLU A 91 10.89 8.04 -9.26
N TYR A 92 10.53 6.76 -9.39
CA TYR A 92 10.85 5.73 -8.39
C TYR A 92 12.19 5.04 -8.68
N PHE A 93 12.76 5.20 -9.87
CA PHE A 93 14.05 4.65 -10.26
C PHE A 93 15.12 5.75 -10.23
N ILE A 94 15.45 6.20 -9.02
CA ILE A 94 16.37 7.31 -8.78
C ILE A 94 17.83 6.87 -8.68
N GLU A 95 18.73 7.85 -8.79
CA GLU A 95 20.12 7.69 -8.36
C GLU A 95 20.18 7.40 -6.84
N GLY A 96 21.07 6.49 -6.43
CA GLY A 96 21.23 6.09 -5.03
C GLY A 96 20.40 4.88 -4.56
N ILE A 97 19.53 4.31 -5.41
CA ILE A 97 18.90 3.03 -5.12
C ILE A 97 19.96 1.91 -5.09
N HIS A 98 19.95 1.07 -4.05
CA HIS A 98 20.86 -0.07 -3.98
C HIS A 98 20.60 -1.03 -5.16
N ALA A 99 21.66 -1.50 -5.81
CA ALA A 99 21.56 -2.32 -7.02
C ALA A 99 20.69 -3.58 -6.83
N GLY A 100 20.81 -4.23 -5.66
CA GLY A 100 19.98 -5.39 -5.32
C GLY A 100 18.48 -5.09 -5.20
N VAL A 101 18.11 -3.89 -4.75
CA VAL A 101 16.70 -3.46 -4.69
C VAL A 101 16.18 -3.22 -6.10
N SER A 102 16.93 -2.49 -6.92
CA SER A 102 16.57 -2.24 -8.32
C SER A 102 16.39 -3.54 -9.11
N ALA A 103 17.32 -4.48 -8.96
CA ALA A 103 17.23 -5.80 -9.60
C ALA A 103 15.99 -6.59 -9.14
N SER A 104 15.71 -6.60 -7.83
CA SER A 104 14.55 -7.31 -7.27
C SER A 104 13.21 -6.73 -7.75
N VAL A 105 13.11 -5.40 -7.82
CA VAL A 105 11.90 -4.72 -8.34
C VAL A 105 11.72 -5.03 -9.82
N LYS A 106 12.78 -4.98 -10.64
CA LYS A 106 12.72 -5.33 -12.07
C LYS A 106 12.26 -6.78 -12.28
N ALA A 107 12.82 -7.72 -11.54
CA ALA A 107 12.39 -9.12 -11.59
C ALA A 107 10.92 -9.30 -11.20
N ALA A 108 10.43 -8.56 -10.19
CA ALA A 108 9.02 -8.59 -9.82
C ALA A 108 8.11 -8.01 -10.92
N VAL A 109 8.53 -6.93 -11.57
CA VAL A 109 7.82 -6.32 -12.71
C VAL A 109 7.72 -7.28 -13.89
N GLU A 110 8.82 -7.95 -14.25
CA GLU A 110 8.85 -8.98 -15.31
C GLU A 110 7.92 -10.15 -14.96
N ARG A 111 7.90 -10.56 -13.69
CA ARG A 111 6.99 -11.62 -13.23
C ARG A 111 5.52 -11.21 -13.36
N LEU A 112 5.17 -9.96 -13.03
CA LEU A 112 3.81 -9.44 -13.19
C LEU A 112 3.40 -9.39 -14.67
N ALA A 113 4.30 -8.98 -15.56
CA ALA A 113 4.06 -9.01 -17.01
C ALA A 113 3.85 -10.45 -17.52
N ALA A 114 4.66 -11.41 -17.08
CA ALA A 114 4.51 -12.82 -17.43
C ALA A 114 3.18 -13.44 -16.95
N LEU A 115 2.60 -12.89 -15.87
CA LEU A 115 1.26 -13.26 -15.38
C LEU A 115 0.11 -12.55 -16.13
N GLY A 116 0.43 -11.72 -17.12
CA GLY A 116 -0.55 -11.07 -18.01
C GLY A 116 -0.88 -9.63 -17.67
N ALA A 117 -0.18 -8.99 -16.72
CA ALA A 117 -0.36 -7.56 -16.44
C ALA A 117 0.22 -6.69 -17.57
N GLU A 118 -0.40 -5.54 -17.81
CA GLU A 118 0.05 -4.53 -18.78
C GLU A 118 0.88 -3.46 -18.07
N LEU A 119 2.17 -3.39 -18.37
CA LEU A 119 3.07 -2.39 -17.78
C LEU A 119 2.94 -1.06 -18.51
N VAL A 120 2.69 0.00 -17.77
CA VAL A 120 2.54 1.36 -18.31
C VAL A 120 3.54 2.27 -17.63
N GLU A 121 4.46 2.84 -18.38
CA GLU A 121 5.34 3.89 -17.85
C GLU A 121 4.51 5.15 -17.56
N VAL A 122 4.70 5.74 -16.37
CA VAL A 122 4.00 6.98 -15.95
C VAL A 122 4.98 7.97 -15.34
N SER A 123 4.56 9.23 -15.20
CA SER A 123 5.35 10.28 -14.53
C SER A 123 4.57 10.83 -13.34
N LEU A 124 5.26 10.93 -12.21
CA LEU A 124 4.86 11.57 -10.96
C LEU A 124 5.90 12.64 -10.61
N PRO A 125 5.90 13.79 -11.30
CA PRO A 125 7.04 14.72 -11.32
C PRO A 125 7.34 15.41 -9.99
N HIS A 126 6.40 15.35 -9.03
CA HIS A 126 6.54 15.97 -7.70
C HIS A 126 6.85 14.94 -6.60
N THR A 127 7.32 13.74 -6.96
CA THR A 127 7.62 12.67 -5.99
C THR A 127 8.71 13.07 -5.00
N ASP A 128 9.70 13.84 -5.44
CA ASP A 128 10.81 14.38 -4.66
C ASP A 128 10.32 15.29 -3.52
N LEU A 129 9.23 16.03 -3.74
CA LEU A 129 8.61 16.90 -2.73
C LEU A 129 7.86 16.12 -1.66
N GLY A 130 7.54 14.84 -1.89
CA GLY A 130 6.60 14.08 -1.05
C GLY A 130 7.00 13.93 0.42
N VAL A 131 8.30 13.97 0.73
CA VAL A 131 8.80 13.96 2.13
C VAL A 131 8.88 15.37 2.71
N ALA A 132 9.22 16.38 1.91
CA ALA A 132 9.36 17.75 2.38
C ALA A 132 8.00 18.42 2.67
N THR A 133 6.95 18.00 1.96
CA THR A 133 5.58 18.50 2.14
C THR A 133 4.73 17.59 3.04
N TYR A 134 5.36 16.61 3.69
CA TYR A 134 4.75 15.69 4.65
C TYR A 134 4.55 16.35 6.01
#